data_AF-A0A957VBN4-F1
#
_entry.id   AF-A0A957VBN4-F1
#
_cell.length_a   1.000
_cell.length_b   1.000
_cell.length_c   1.000
_cell.angle_alpha   90.00
_cell.angle_beta   90.00
_cell.angle_gamma   90.00
#
_symmetry.space_group_name_H-M   'P 1'
#
loop_
_entity.id
_entity.type
_entity.pdbx_description
1 polymer ?
#
loop_
_entity_poly.entity_id
_entity_poly.type
_entity_poly.pdbx_seq_one_letter_code
_entity_poly.pdbx_strand_id
1 'polypeptide(L)'
;RIPRDVLTICLGKSTYARCGIIVNVTPFEPEWEGHVTIEISNTTPLPARIYANEGIAQVLFFQADEVCRTSYADKKGKYQKQVGITLPKVDRGS
;
A
#
# COMPACT_ATOMS: atom_id res chain seq x y z
N ARG A 1 -1.11 1.23 -11.56
CA ARG A 1 -2.31 2.10 -11.53
C ARG A 1 -3.52 1.23 -11.23
N ILE A 2 -4.42 1.68 -10.36
CA ILE A 2 -5.68 1.00 -10.02
C ILE A 2 -6.82 1.56 -10.91
N PRO A 3 -7.73 0.73 -11.46
CA PRO A 3 -8.94 1.19 -12.14
C PRO A 3 -9.87 2.03 -11.24
N ARG A 4 -10.80 2.79 -11.83
CA ARG A 4 -11.72 3.67 -11.06
C ARG A 4 -12.85 2.90 -10.35
N ASP A 5 -13.10 1.70 -10.80
CA ASP A 5 -14.11 0.77 -10.34
C ASP A 5 -13.50 -0.35 -9.47
N VAL A 6 -12.23 -0.22 -9.06
CA VAL A 6 -11.52 -1.21 -8.25
C VAL A 6 -10.96 -0.59 -7.00
N LEU A 7 -11.24 -1.21 -5.85
CA LEU A 7 -10.57 -0.97 -4.58
C LEU A 7 -9.61 -2.12 -4.30
N THR A 8 -8.47 -1.87 -3.65
CA THR A 8 -7.58 -2.95 -3.26
C THR A 8 -7.27 -2.97 -1.78
N ILE A 9 -7.02 -4.17 -1.24
CA ILE A 9 -6.45 -4.37 0.09
C ILE A 9 -5.10 -5.08 -0.07
N CYS A 10 -4.07 -4.54 0.58
CA CYS A 10 -2.75 -5.15 0.62
C CYS A 10 -2.59 -5.93 1.93
N LEU A 11 -2.10 -7.16 1.85
CA LEU A 11 -1.91 -8.06 2.99
C LEU A 11 -0.49 -8.63 2.97
N GLY A 12 0.12 -8.78 4.14
CA GLY A 12 1.37 -9.53 4.28
C GLY A 12 1.20 -11.01 3.93
N LYS A 13 2.26 -11.66 3.43
CA LYS A 13 2.24 -13.11 3.18
C LYS A 13 2.59 -13.91 4.45
N SER A 14 2.01 -15.10 4.57
CA SER A 14 2.20 -15.98 5.73
C SER A 14 3.66 -16.35 5.98
N THR A 15 4.50 -16.42 4.94
CA THR A 15 5.94 -16.70 5.05
C THR A 15 6.64 -15.69 5.95
N TYR A 16 6.36 -14.41 5.77
CA TYR A 16 6.97 -13.33 6.54
C TYR A 16 6.24 -13.10 7.88
N ALA A 17 4.91 -13.20 7.88
CA ALA A 17 4.11 -13.06 9.09
C ALA A 17 4.50 -14.08 10.18
N ARG A 18 4.83 -15.32 9.81
CA ARG A 18 5.27 -16.38 10.74
C ARG A 18 6.63 -16.12 11.38
N CYS A 19 7.44 -15.25 10.76
CA CYS A 19 8.72 -14.81 11.31
C CYS A 19 8.60 -13.51 12.12
N GLY A 20 7.37 -13.05 12.43
CA GLY A 20 7.13 -11.78 13.12
C GLY A 20 7.40 -10.54 12.28
N ILE A 21 7.43 -10.69 10.94
CA ILE A 21 7.55 -9.57 10.01
C ILE A 21 6.15 -9.13 9.58
N ILE A 22 5.81 -7.91 9.95
CA ILE A 22 4.54 -7.27 9.64
C ILE A 22 4.76 -6.32 8.49
N VAL A 23 3.90 -6.43 7.48
CA VAL A 23 3.78 -5.46 6.40
C VAL A 23 2.55 -4.62 6.64
N ASN A 24 2.73 -3.31 6.75
CA ASN A 24 1.63 -2.37 6.88
C ASN A 24 1.55 -1.52 5.61
N VAL A 25 0.40 -1.64 4.93
CA VAL A 25 0.11 -0.95 3.68
C VAL A 25 -1.37 -0.60 3.70
N THR A 26 -1.70 0.67 3.50
CA THR A 26 -3.10 1.10 3.43
C THR A 26 -3.72 0.70 2.09
N PRO A 27 -5.05 0.55 2.00
CA PRO A 27 -5.75 0.27 0.74
C PRO A 27 -5.31 1.20 -0.39
N PHE A 28 -5.24 0.68 -1.62
CA PHE A 28 -5.08 1.53 -2.80
C PHE A 28 -6.47 1.89 -3.27
N GLU A 29 -6.82 3.15 -3.07
CA GLU A 29 -8.08 3.71 -3.51
C GLU A 29 -8.20 3.68 -5.05
N PRO A 30 -9.42 3.71 -5.60
CA PRO A 30 -9.63 3.79 -7.03
C PRO A 30 -8.83 4.93 -7.68
N GLU A 31 -8.25 4.64 -8.85
CA GLU A 31 -7.36 5.54 -9.60
C GLU A 31 -6.04 5.94 -8.91
N TRP A 32 -5.70 5.31 -7.79
CA TRP A 32 -4.35 5.45 -7.24
C TRP A 32 -3.29 4.93 -8.23
N GLU A 33 -2.21 5.68 -8.38
CA GLU A 33 -1.07 5.33 -9.23
C GLU A 33 0.25 5.68 -8.52
N GLY A 34 1.22 4.77 -8.57
CA GLY A 34 2.56 5.02 -8.07
C GLY A 34 3.30 3.73 -7.72
N HIS A 35 4.50 3.89 -7.17
CA HIS A 35 5.22 2.85 -6.47
C HIS A 35 4.69 2.75 -5.05
N VAL A 36 4.41 1.54 -4.58
CA VAL A 36 3.88 1.33 -3.24
C VAL A 36 4.96 1.60 -2.18
N THR A 37 4.62 2.35 -1.14
CA THR A 37 5.43 2.44 0.07
C THR A 37 5.00 1.33 1.02
N ILE A 38 5.94 0.47 1.41
CA ILE A 38 5.71 -0.62 2.36
C ILE A 38 6.37 -0.24 3.68
N GLU A 39 5.59 -0.19 4.76
CA GLU A 39 6.13 -0.13 6.11
C GLU A 39 6.34 -1.56 6.61
N ILE A 40 7.54 -1.85 7.09
CA ILE A 40 7.94 -3.18 7.56
C ILE A 40 8.34 -3.06 9.02
N SER A 41 7.70 -3.86 9.86
CA SER A 41 7.95 -3.94 11.29
C SER A 41 8.41 -5.34 11.68
N ASN A 42 9.55 -5.46 12.37
CA ASN A 42 10.00 -6.70 13.01
C ASN A 42 9.57 -6.68 14.48
N THR A 43 8.64 -7.56 14.84
CA THR A 43 8.09 -7.64 16.21
C THR A 43 8.80 -8.69 17.06
N THR A 44 9.90 -9.26 16.56
CA THR A 44 10.74 -10.21 17.30
C THR A 44 12.04 -9.56 17.75
N PRO A 45 12.71 -10.09 18.79
CA PRO A 45 14.05 -9.62 19.19
C PRO A 45 15.16 -10.15 18.27
N LEU A 46 14.84 -11.02 17.30
CA LEU A 46 15.82 -11.64 16.42
C LEU A 46 15.98 -10.84 15.13
N PRO A 47 17.20 -10.73 14.58
CA PRO A 47 17.40 -10.15 13.26
C PRO A 47 16.63 -10.93 12.20
N ALA A 48 15.97 -10.22 11.29
CA ALA A 48 15.29 -10.81 10.14
C ALA A 48 15.91 -10.35 8.83
N ARG A 49 15.94 -11.24 7.84
CA ARG A 49 16.39 -10.94 6.49
C ARG A 49 15.19 -10.92 5.56
N ILE A 50 15.15 -9.90 4.70
CA ILE A 50 14.10 -9.71 3.71
C ILE A 50 14.82 -9.57 2.37
N TYR A 51 14.47 -10.43 1.44
CA TYR A 51 15.12 -10.47 0.13
C TYR A 51 14.22 -9.87 -0.93
N ALA A 52 14.84 -9.10 -1.82
CA ALA A 52 14.14 -8.59 -3.00
C ALA A 52 13.58 -9.77 -3.83
N ASN A 53 12.42 -9.56 -4.46
CA ASN A 53 11.74 -10.50 -5.35
C ASN A 53 11.12 -11.78 -4.73
N GLU A 54 11.23 -12.04 -3.43
CA GLU A 54 10.50 -13.16 -2.79
C GLU A 54 8.98 -12.93 -2.68
N GLY A 55 8.56 -11.68 -2.91
CA GLY A 55 7.23 -11.17 -2.60
C GLY A 55 7.03 -11.11 -1.08
N ILE A 56 6.72 -9.93 -0.56
CA ILE A 56 6.51 -9.74 0.89
C ILE A 56 5.02 -9.54 1.23
N ALA A 57 4.24 -9.13 0.25
CA ALA A 57 2.81 -8.84 0.37
C ALA A 57 2.06 -9.34 -0.88
N GLN A 58 0.74 -9.35 -0.78
CA GLN A 58 -0.20 -9.64 -1.85
C GLN A 58 -1.29 -8.57 -1.88
N VAL A 59 -1.86 -8.34 -3.06
CA VAL A 59 -2.91 -7.34 -3.25
C VAL A 59 -4.17 -8.06 -3.71
N LEU A 60 -5.25 -7.86 -2.98
CA LEU A 60 -6.59 -8.33 -3.34
C LEU A 60 -7.34 -7.19 -4.03
N PHE A 61 -7.94 -7.50 -5.18
CA PHE A 61 -8.68 -6.54 -6.00
C PHE A 61 -10.18 -6.81 -5.85
N PHE A 62 -10.92 -5.76 -5.52
CA PHE A 62 -12.37 -5.80 -5.32
C PHE A 62 -13.00 -4.90 -6.37
N GLN A 63 -13.73 -5.52 -7.30
CA GLN A 63 -14.55 -4.82 -8.27
C GLN A 63 -15.77 -4.23 -7.57
N ALA A 64 -16.04 -2.95 -7.80
CA ALA A 64 -17.24 -2.29 -7.31
C ALA A 64 -18.41 -2.51 -8.29
N ASP A 65 -19.62 -2.62 -7.74
CA ASP A 65 -20.86 -2.67 -8.53
C ASP A 65 -21.14 -1.34 -9.24
N GLU A 66 -20.68 -0.23 -8.65
CA GLU A 66 -20.80 1.12 -9.19
C GLU A 66 -19.47 1.88 -9.07
N VAL A 67 -19.25 2.81 -10.01
CA VAL A 67 -18.05 3.67 -10.01
C VAL A 67 -18.06 4.61 -8.81
N CYS A 68 -16.92 4.75 -8.14
CA CYS A 68 -16.83 5.67 -7.00
C CYS A 68 -17.12 7.13 -7.41
N ARG A 69 -17.90 7.84 -6.60
CA ARG A 69 -18.20 9.27 -6.81
C ARG A 69 -16.95 10.14 -6.82
N THR A 70 -15.97 9.83 -5.99
CA THR A 70 -14.72 10.61 -5.86
C THR A 70 -13.55 9.66 -5.67
N SER A 71 -12.64 9.61 -6.65
CA SER A 71 -11.46 8.76 -6.66
C SER A 71 -10.26 9.41 -5.95
N TYR A 72 -9.15 8.66 -5.81
CA TYR A 72 -7.90 9.21 -5.27
C TYR A 72 -7.33 10.32 -6.17
N ALA A 73 -7.49 10.16 -7.48
CA ALA A 73 -7.06 11.15 -8.47
C ALA A 73 -7.89 12.43 -8.37
N ASP A 74 -9.22 12.33 -8.20
CA ASP A 74 -10.12 13.48 -8.03
C ASP A 74 -9.73 14.32 -6.81
N LYS A 75 -9.33 13.65 -5.72
CA LYS A 75 -8.87 14.28 -4.46
C LYS A 75 -7.51 14.97 -4.59
N LYS A 76 -6.82 14.85 -5.73
CA LYS A 76 -5.40 15.22 -5.89
C LYS A 76 -4.56 14.61 -4.76
N GLY A 77 -4.76 13.31 -4.50
CA GLY A 77 -4.21 12.63 -3.35
C GLY A 77 -2.70 12.83 -3.19
N LYS A 78 -2.27 13.00 -1.94
CA LYS A 78 -0.90 13.42 -1.55
C LYS A 78 0.21 12.57 -2.18
N TYR A 79 -0.05 11.30 -2.45
CA TYR A 79 0.91 10.32 -2.92
C TYR A 79 0.66 9.84 -4.36
N GLN A 80 -0.11 10.59 -5.14
CA GLN A 80 -0.41 10.25 -6.53
C GLN A 80 0.84 10.37 -7.41
N LYS A 81 1.06 9.38 -8.28
CA LYS A 81 2.21 9.22 -9.18
C LYS A 81 3.58 9.19 -8.48
N GLN A 82 3.65 8.72 -7.22
CA GLN A 82 4.94 8.61 -6.54
C GLN A 82 5.87 7.59 -7.21
N VAL A 83 7.15 7.93 -7.35
CA VAL A 83 8.15 7.10 -8.07
C VAL A 83 9.15 6.39 -7.14
N GLY A 84 9.02 6.58 -5.82
CA GLY A 84 9.91 5.98 -4.84
C GLY A 84 9.41 6.18 -3.41
N ILE A 85 10.28 5.91 -2.44
CA ILE A 85 9.97 6.09 -1.01
C ILE A 85 9.70 7.57 -0.76
N THR A 86 8.44 7.91 -0.53
CA THR A 86 8.00 9.28 -0.25
C THR A 86 7.83 9.44 1.25
N LEU A 87 8.52 10.42 1.83
CA LEU A 87 8.36 10.76 3.24
C LEU A 87 6.94 11.28 3.55
N PRO A 88 6.47 11.16 4.81
CA PRO A 88 5.15 11.65 5.18
C PRO A 88 4.94 13.12 4.81
N LYS A 89 3.86 13.41 4.09
CA LYS A 89 3.42 14.77 3.77
C LYS A 89 2.44 15.25 4.84
N VAL A 90 3.00 15.83 5.90
CA VAL A 90 2.21 16.53 6.91
C VAL A 90 1.86 17.90 6.34
N ASP A 91 0.57 18.23 6.28
CA ASP A 91 0.19 19.60 5.93
C ASP A 91 0.70 20.49 7.06
N ARG A 92 1.61 21.42 6.75
CA ARG A 92 1.88 22.51 7.68
C ARG A 92 0.58 23.29 7.76
N GLY A 93 -0.06 23.25 8.93
CA GLY A 93 -1.44 23.68 9.12
C GLY A 93 -1.77 25.04 8.51
N SER A 94 -3.04 25.10 8.09
CA SER A 94 -3.92 26.28 8.05
C SER A 94 -3.73 27.24 9.22
#